data_AF-A0A382J3I7-F1
#
_entry.id   AF-A0A382J3I7-F1
#
_cell.length_a   1.000
_cell.length_b   1.000
_cell.length_c   1.000
_cell.angle_alpha   90.00
_cell.angle_beta   90.00
_cell.angle_gamma   90.00
#
_symmetry.space_group_name_H-M   'P 1'
#
loop_
_entity.id
_entity.type
_entity.pdbx_description
1 polymer ?
#
loop_
_entity_poly.entity_id
_entity_poly.type
_entity_poly.pdbx_seq_one_letter_code
_entity_poly.pdbx_strand_id
1 'polypeptide(L)' 'ADISGADPDDAGKILANAIIKLMQKTGIPNGLSEVGYVKADIDQLVAGTLPQHRVTKLSPQPANAADLTELFLDSLTCW' A
#
# COMPACT_ATOMS: atom_id res chain seq x y z
N ALA A 1 18.85 -4.38 -4.77
CA ALA A 1 18.95 -4.77 -3.35
C ALA A 1 19.92 -5.93 -3.26
N ASP A 2 20.65 -6.08 -2.16
CA ASP A 2 21.40 -7.31 -1.91
C ASP A 2 20.39 -8.40 -1.53
N ILE A 3 20.55 -9.60 -2.11
CA ILE A 3 19.70 -10.77 -1.89
C ILE A 3 20.52 -11.97 -1.37
N SER A 4 21.80 -11.76 -1.07
CA SER A 4 22.67 -12.81 -0.56
C SER A 4 22.18 -13.30 0.81
N GLY A 5 21.96 -14.61 0.93
CA GLY A 5 21.50 -15.25 2.16
C GLY A 5 20.00 -15.07 2.47
N ALA A 6 19.21 -14.50 1.57
CA ALA A 6 17.77 -14.34 1.75
C ALA A 6 17.01 -15.65 1.54
N ASP A 7 16.03 -15.92 2.41
CA ASP A 7 15.06 -17.00 2.23
C ASP A 7 13.88 -16.51 1.36
N PRO A 8 13.13 -17.39 0.65
CA PRO A 8 11.89 -17.00 -0.02
C PRO A 8 10.92 -16.16 0.82
N ASP A 9 10.86 -16.39 2.13
CA ASP A 9 9.99 -15.61 3.04
C ASP A 9 10.45 -14.15 3.20
N ASP A 10 11.73 -13.84 2.94
CA ASP A 10 12.27 -12.47 2.97
C ASP A 10 11.91 -11.65 1.72
N ALA A 11 11.47 -12.32 0.65
CA ALA A 11 11.29 -11.69 -0.67
C ALA A 11 10.37 -10.47 -0.62
N GLY A 12 9.24 -10.57 0.11
CA GLY A 12 8.29 -9.48 0.26
C GLY A 12 8.91 -8.25 0.93
N LYS A 13 9.64 -8.46 2.03
CA LYS A 13 10.29 -7.37 2.78
C LYS A 13 11.42 -6.71 1.98
N ILE A 14 12.22 -7.50 1.27
CA ILE A 14 13.30 -6.99 0.43
C ILE A 14 12.73 -6.13 -0.70
N LEU A 15 11.68 -6.60 -1.36
CA LEU A 15 11.02 -5.88 -2.44
C LEU A 15 10.37 -4.59 -1.95
N ALA A 16 9.60 -4.64 -0.86
CA ALA A 16 8.98 -3.45 -0.24
C ALA A 16 10.02 -2.38 0.09
N ASN A 17 11.13 -2.76 0.73
CA ASN A 17 12.21 -1.83 1.06
C ASN A 17 12.88 -1.22 -0.18
N ALA A 18 13.01 -1.98 -1.28
CA ALA A 18 13.56 -1.48 -2.52
C ALA A 18 12.63 -0.44 -3.17
N ILE A 19 11.32 -0.67 -3.13
CA ILE A 19 10.30 0.27 -3.65
C ILE A 19 10.28 1.54 -2.81
N ILE A 20 10.27 1.44 -1.47
CA ILE A 20 10.33 2.60 -0.56
C ILE A 20 11.55 3.47 -0.87
N LYS A 21 12.74 2.86 -1.03
CA LYS A 21 13.96 3.58 -1.39
C LYS A 21 13.84 4.30 -2.74
N LEU A 22 13.13 3.73 -3.71
CA LEU A 22 12.88 4.39 -4.99
C LEU A 22 11.95 5.59 -4.81
N MET A 23 10.83 5.41 -4.10
CA MET A 23 9.85 6.47 -3.80
C MET A 23 10.52 7.67 -3.11
N GLN A 24 11.35 7.42 -2.09
CA GLN A 24 12.13 8.45 -1.40
C GLN A 24 13.09 9.19 -2.35
N LYS A 25 13.81 8.45 -3.23
CA LYS A 25 14.72 9.06 -4.21
C LYS A 25 14.02 9.94 -5.24
N THR A 26 12.78 9.61 -5.59
CA THR A 26 11.97 10.38 -6.53
C THR A 26 11.16 11.50 -5.87
N GLY A 27 11.23 11.63 -4.54
CA GLY A 27 10.48 12.64 -3.80
C GLY A 27 8.97 12.37 -3.73
N ILE A 28 8.56 11.10 -3.80
CA ILE A 28 7.15 10.73 -3.58
C ILE A 28 6.80 10.97 -2.10
N PRO A 29 5.63 11.56 -1.80
CA PRO A 29 5.20 11.79 -0.42
C PRO A 29 5.07 10.50 0.40
N ASN A 30 5.33 10.59 1.71
CA ASN A 30 5.25 9.49 2.66
C ASN A 30 3.81 9.14 3.05
N GLY A 31 3.08 8.63 2.08
CA GLY A 31 1.71 8.15 2.27
C GLY A 31 0.66 9.24 2.14
N LEU A 32 -0.58 8.84 2.42
CA LEU A 32 -1.77 9.61 2.12
C LEU A 32 -1.89 10.90 2.96
N SER A 33 -1.27 10.94 4.13
CA SER A 33 -1.29 12.12 5.00
C SER A 33 -0.58 13.32 4.37
N GLU A 34 0.52 13.09 3.65
CA GLU A 34 1.27 14.17 2.99
C GLU A 34 0.57 14.72 1.74
N VAL A 35 -0.45 14.03 1.23
CA VAL A 35 -1.31 14.51 0.14
C VAL A 35 -2.69 14.98 0.63
N GLY A 36 -2.87 15.09 1.94
CA GLY A 36 -4.03 15.76 2.56
C GLY A 36 -5.17 14.86 3.01
N TYR A 37 -5.04 13.53 2.94
CA TYR A 37 -6.04 12.63 3.52
C TYR A 37 -5.78 12.38 4.99
N VAL A 38 -6.85 12.13 5.74
CA VAL A 38 -6.79 11.79 7.15
C VAL A 38 -7.58 10.52 7.44
N LYS A 39 -7.44 9.99 8.66
CA LYS A 39 -8.17 8.80 9.10
C LYS A 39 -9.70 8.91 8.91
N ALA A 40 -10.26 10.11 9.01
CA ALA A 40 -11.69 10.35 8.81
C ALA A 40 -12.16 10.13 7.36
N ASP A 41 -11.25 10.12 6.38
CA ASP A 41 -11.59 9.92 4.96
C ASP A 41 -11.65 8.44 4.57
N ILE A 42 -11.16 7.54 5.41
CA ILE A 42 -10.99 6.12 5.07
C ILE A 42 -12.31 5.45 4.69
N ASP A 43 -13.39 5.72 5.42
CA ASP A 43 -14.70 5.15 5.10
C ASP A 43 -15.16 5.53 3.68
N GLN A 44 -14.88 6.78 3.27
CA GLN A 44 -15.20 7.25 1.92
C GLN A 44 -14.28 6.63 0.85
N LEU A 45 -12.99 6.47 1.14
CA LEU A 45 -12.03 5.81 0.26
C LEU A 45 -12.39 4.34 0.03
N VAL A 46 -12.78 3.63 1.08
CA VAL A 46 -13.25 2.23 0.99
C VAL A 46 -14.52 2.15 0.17
N ALA A 47 -15.52 2.98 0.48
CA ALA A 47 -16.78 3.02 -0.26
C ALA A 47 -16.58 3.33 -1.76
N GLY A 48 -15.65 4.23 -2.09
CA GLY A 48 -15.27 4.56 -3.47
C GLY A 48 -14.50 3.45 -4.18
N THR A 49 -13.76 2.61 -3.45
CA THR A 49 -12.95 1.51 -4.02
C THR A 49 -13.77 0.25 -4.30
N LEU A 50 -14.71 -0.09 -3.42
CA LEU A 50 -15.54 -1.31 -3.55
C LEU A 50 -16.22 -1.51 -4.92
N PRO A 51 -16.85 -0.50 -5.56
CA PRO A 51 -17.52 -0.69 -6.85
C PRO A 51 -16.54 -0.84 -8.04
N GLN A 52 -15.23 -0.63 -7.84
CA GLN A 52 -14.22 -0.68 -8.91
C GLN A 52 -13.81 -2.11 -9.29
N HIS A 53 -14.79 -3.01 -9.47
CA HIS A 53 -14.59 -4.45 -9.73
C HIS A 53 -13.69 -4.78 -10.90
N ARG A 54 -13.61 -3.91 -11.92
CA ARG A 54 -12.73 -4.11 -13.07
C ARG A 54 -11.24 -4.04 -12.70
N VAL A 55 -10.90 -3.30 -11.65
CA VAL A 55 -9.53 -3.16 -11.14
C VAL A 55 -9.31 -4.08 -9.96
N THR A 56 -10.23 -4.11 -8.99
CA THR A 56 -10.04 -4.88 -7.75
C THR A 56 -9.98 -6.40 -7.98
N LYS A 57 -10.63 -6.93 -9.03
CA LYS A 57 -10.55 -8.35 -9.40
C LYS A 57 -9.25 -8.76 -10.09
N LEU A 58 -8.37 -7.82 -10.43
CA LEU A 58 -7.05 -8.13 -10.99
C LEU A 58 -6.04 -8.49 -9.91
N SER A 59 -6.33 -8.16 -8.65
CA SER A 59 -5.47 -8.55 -7.53
C SER A 59 -5.45 -10.07 -7.37
N PRO A 60 -4.27 -10.69 -7.14
CA PRO A 60 -4.18 -12.11 -6.85
C PRO A 60 -4.89 -12.49 -5.55
N GLN A 61 -5.05 -11.53 -4.63
CA GLN A 61 -5.76 -11.69 -3.37
C GLN A 61 -7.07 -10.88 -3.38
N PRO A 62 -8.21 -11.48 -2.97
CA PRO A 62 -9.45 -10.74 -2.78
C PRO A 62 -9.26 -9.62 -1.74
N ALA A 63 -9.80 -8.44 -2.02
CA ALA A 63 -9.82 -7.32 -1.07
C ALA A 63 -11.28 -6.98 -0.73
N ASN A 64 -11.66 -7.23 0.52
CA ASN A 64 -12.95 -6.85 1.08
C ASN A 64 -12.85 -5.46 1.75
N ALA A 65 -13.96 -4.96 2.31
CA ALA A 65 -14.01 -3.65 2.93
C ALA A 65 -13.05 -3.50 4.13
N ALA A 66 -12.89 -4.54 4.95
CA ALA A 66 -11.95 -4.55 6.07
C ALA A 66 -10.50 -4.53 5.59
N ASP A 67 -10.16 -5.35 4.58
CA ASP A 67 -8.81 -5.37 4.00
C ASP A 67 -8.43 -3.99 3.42
N LEU A 68 -9.37 -3.33 2.74
CA LEU A 68 -9.17 -1.98 2.21
C LEU A 68 -9.03 -0.94 3.33
N THR A 69 -9.77 -1.10 4.42
CA THR A 69 -9.68 -0.20 5.59
C THR A 69 -8.29 -0.26 6.21
N GLU A 70 -7.79 -1.47 6.47
CA GLU A 70 -6.43 -1.69 6.99
C GLU A 70 -5.37 -1.17 6.02
N LEU A 71 -5.51 -1.46 4.72
CA LEU A 71 -4.59 -0.97 3.70
C LEU A 71 -4.51 0.57 3.69
N PHE A 72 -5.65 1.27 3.76
CA PHE A 72 -5.66 2.74 3.79
C PHE A 72 -5.09 3.30 5.10
N LEU A 73 -5.36 2.66 6.24
CA LEU A 73 -4.78 3.04 7.53
C LEU A 73 -3.25 2.93 7.50
N ASP A 74 -2.73 1.80 7.03
CA ASP A 74 -1.28 1.57 6.90
C ASP A 74 -0.65 2.51 5.86
N SER A 75 -1.41 2.90 4.83
CA SER A 75 -0.95 3.83 3.79
C SER A 75 -1.00 5.30 4.21
N LEU A 76 -1.52 5.65 5.39
CA LEU A 76 -1.43 7.02 5.91
C LEU A 76 0.03 7.45 6.10
N THR A 77 0.92 6.50 6.43
CA THR A 77 2.37 6.68 6.55
C THR A 77 3.07 5.39 6.16
N CYS A 78 3.84 5.41 5.06
CA CYS A 78 4.35 4.20 4.41
C CYS A 78 5.77 3.81 4.83
N TRP A 79 6.56 4.72 5.40
CA TRP A 79 7.93 4.47 5.89
C TRP A 79 8.36 5.42 7.02
#